data_AF-A0A2G2H1W6-F1
#
_entry.id   AF-A0A2G2H1W6-F1
#
_cell.length_a   1.000
_cell.length_b   1.000
_cell.length_c   1.000
_cell.angle_alpha   90.00
_cell.angle_beta   90.00
_cell.angle_gamma   90.00
#
_symmetry.space_group_name_H-M   'P 1'
#
loop_
_entity.id
_entity.type
_entity.pdbx_description
1 polymer ?
#
loop_
_entity_poly.entity_id
_entity_poly.type
_entity_poly.pdbx_seq_one_letter_code
_entity_poly.pdbx_strand_id
1 'polypeptide(L)'
;MFIRFLTVLAAASLVACVTAASPIRVADGNQNEGTVTLATDYNLMQNPQMDWQQGLQKASAQCQGWGYNGAIPSGKPSQTCSNETQDGDCIGWTVNATFQCTGQAAQSNVRRQ
;
A
#
# COMPACT_ATOMS: atom_id res chain seq x y z
N MET A 1 -43.09 25.31 -13.31
CA MET A 1 -42.32 24.17 -13.85
C MET A 1 -40.81 24.30 -13.64
N PHE A 2 -40.23 25.51 -13.67
CA PHE A 2 -38.78 25.76 -13.47
C PHE A 2 -38.23 25.53 -12.05
N ILE A 3 -39.06 25.67 -11.00
CA ILE A 3 -38.65 25.47 -9.59
C ILE A 3 -38.29 24.00 -9.28
N ARG A 4 -38.83 23.04 -10.03
CA ARG A 4 -38.54 21.60 -9.87
C ARG A 4 -37.19 21.19 -10.46
N PHE A 5 -36.65 21.95 -11.42
CA PHE A 5 -35.32 21.71 -11.99
C PHE A 5 -34.21 22.27 -11.10
N LEU A 6 -34.46 23.40 -10.42
CA LEU A 6 -33.52 24.02 -9.49
C LEU A 6 -33.24 23.13 -8.26
N THR A 7 -34.20 22.32 -7.83
CA THR A 7 -34.06 21.42 -6.68
C THR A 7 -33.22 20.18 -7.00
N VAL A 8 -33.19 19.71 -8.25
CA VAL A 8 -32.34 18.58 -8.67
C VAL A 8 -30.88 19.01 -8.84
N LEU A 9 -30.63 20.24 -9.30
CA LEU A 9 -29.26 20.75 -9.48
C LEU A 9 -28.54 21.01 -8.14
N ALA A 10 -29.27 21.37 -7.09
CA ALA A 10 -28.70 21.66 -5.77
C ALA A 10 -28.25 20.40 -4.99
N ALA A 11 -28.76 19.21 -5.33
CA ALA A 11 -28.43 17.97 -4.63
C ALA A 11 -27.15 17.28 -5.16
N ALA A 12 -26.59 17.72 -6.29
CA ALA A 12 -25.48 17.04 -6.97
C ALA A 12 -24.08 17.46 -6.49
N SER A 13 -23.95 18.42 -5.58
CA SER A 13 -22.65 18.99 -5.18
C SER A 13 -22.07 18.46 -3.88
N LEU A 14 -22.67 17.43 -3.26
CA LEU A 14 -22.13 16.76 -2.07
C LEU A 14 -21.09 15.69 -2.45
N VAL A 15 -20.04 16.07 -3.20
CA VAL A 15 -18.83 15.25 -3.29
C VAL A 15 -18.06 15.46 -1.98
N ALA A 16 -18.18 14.51 -1.05
CA ALA A 16 -17.38 14.48 0.16
C ALA A 16 -15.90 14.43 -0.21
N CYS A 17 -15.13 15.43 0.21
CA CYS A 17 -13.68 15.45 0.04
C CYS A 17 -13.07 14.41 0.99
N VAL A 18 -12.89 13.18 0.51
CA VAL A 18 -12.17 12.14 1.25
C VAL A 18 -10.67 12.38 1.09
N THR A 19 -9.99 12.62 2.22
CA THR A 19 -8.53 12.66 2.28
C THR A 19 -8.01 11.23 2.22
N ALA A 20 -7.51 10.83 1.05
CA ALA A 20 -6.89 9.53 0.85
C ALA A 20 -5.54 9.43 1.60
N ALA A 21 -5.20 8.23 2.06
CA ALA A 21 -3.89 7.93 2.64
C ALA A 21 -2.77 8.08 1.60
N SER A 22 -1.52 8.15 2.08
CA SER A 22 -0.35 8.20 1.19
C SER A 22 -0.26 6.95 0.33
N PRO A 23 0.16 7.06 -0.94
CA PRO A 23 0.27 5.91 -1.82
C PRO A 23 1.25 4.86 -1.27
N ILE A 24 0.94 3.58 -1.48
CA ILE A 24 1.82 2.47 -1.09
C ILE A 24 3.16 2.62 -1.83
N ARG A 25 4.28 2.52 -1.10
CA ARG A 25 5.65 2.62 -1.65
C ARG A 25 6.49 1.41 -1.24
N VAL A 26 7.56 1.12 -1.99
CA VAL A 26 8.57 0.15 -1.56
C VAL A 26 9.44 0.85 -0.53
N ALA A 27 9.47 0.32 0.69
CA ALA A 27 10.26 0.85 1.80
C ALA A 27 11.61 0.16 1.91
N ASP A 28 11.65 -1.14 1.65
CA ASP A 28 12.87 -1.96 1.68
C ASP A 28 12.74 -3.18 0.78
N GLY A 29 13.85 -3.84 0.47
CA GLY A 29 13.83 -5.09 -0.28
C GLY A 29 15.20 -5.76 -0.39
N ASN A 30 15.19 -7.09 -0.27
CA ASN A 30 16.38 -7.93 -0.43
C ASN A 30 16.15 -8.94 -1.57
N GLN A 31 16.80 -8.72 -2.70
CA GLN A 31 16.69 -9.60 -3.87
C GLN A 31 17.22 -11.01 -3.59
N ASN A 32 18.29 -11.14 -2.79
CA ASN A 32 18.94 -12.41 -2.51
C ASN A 32 18.09 -13.28 -1.57
N GLU A 33 17.40 -12.66 -0.62
CA GLU A 33 16.45 -13.33 0.28
C GLU A 33 15.03 -13.41 -0.33
N GLY A 34 14.78 -12.68 -1.40
CA GLY A 34 13.49 -12.62 -2.08
C GLY A 34 12.42 -11.94 -1.24
N THR A 35 12.75 -10.86 -0.53
CA THR A 35 11.79 -10.13 0.32
C THR A 35 11.60 -8.70 -0.16
N VAL A 36 10.38 -8.19 -0.07
CA VAL A 36 10.02 -6.79 -0.36
C VAL A 36 9.15 -6.28 0.76
N THR A 37 9.51 -5.13 1.34
CA THR A 37 8.68 -4.46 2.35
C THR A 37 8.05 -3.22 1.74
N LEU A 38 6.72 -3.14 1.81
CA LEU A 38 5.95 -1.98 1.38
C LEU A 38 5.54 -1.14 2.59
N ALA A 39 5.48 0.18 2.42
CA ALA A 39 4.99 1.10 3.43
C ALA A 39 3.88 2.01 2.91
N THR A 40 2.97 2.39 3.79
CA THR A 40 2.00 3.47 3.58
C THR A 40 1.87 4.26 4.86
N ASP A 41 1.70 5.57 4.73
CA ASP A 41 1.52 6.47 5.87
C ASP A 41 0.09 7.00 5.88
N TYR A 42 -0.48 7.12 7.07
CA TYR A 42 -1.78 7.74 7.26
C TYR A 42 -1.82 8.56 8.56
N ASN A 43 -2.75 9.51 8.64
CA ASN A 43 -2.99 10.32 9.83
C ASN A 43 -4.45 10.24 10.29
N LEU A 44 -4.79 10.93 11.38
CA LEU A 44 -6.13 10.95 11.97
C LEU A 44 -7.26 11.36 11.01
N MET A 45 -6.96 12.15 9.98
CA MET A 45 -7.93 12.63 9.01
C MET A 45 -8.10 11.68 7.82
N GLN A 46 -7.24 10.68 7.70
CA GLN A 46 -7.27 9.70 6.61
C GLN A 46 -7.87 8.40 7.15
N ASN A 47 -8.82 7.83 6.41
CA ASN A 47 -9.26 6.46 6.67
C ASN A 47 -8.34 5.52 5.88
N PRO A 48 -7.42 4.77 6.52
CA PRO A 48 -6.54 3.87 5.80
C PRO A 48 -7.34 2.65 5.33
N GLN A 49 -7.98 2.75 4.17
CA GLN A 49 -8.29 1.54 3.41
C GLN A 49 -6.98 1.04 2.83
N MET A 50 -6.29 0.17 3.58
CA MET A 50 -5.10 -0.49 3.08
C MET A 50 -5.53 -1.40 1.93
N ASP A 51 -5.29 -0.96 0.70
CA ASP A 51 -5.58 -1.72 -0.50
C ASP A 51 -4.55 -2.84 -0.63
N TRP A 52 -4.87 -3.99 -0.02
CA TRP A 52 -4.05 -5.19 -0.07
C TRP A 52 -3.77 -5.67 -1.49
N GLN A 53 -4.72 -5.45 -2.41
CA GLN A 53 -4.57 -5.84 -3.80
C GLN A 53 -3.54 -4.95 -4.49
N GLN A 54 -3.60 -3.63 -4.27
CA GLN A 54 -2.58 -2.69 -4.76
C GLN A 54 -1.20 -3.02 -4.17
N GLY A 55 -1.12 -3.37 -2.87
CA GLY A 55 0.12 -3.81 -2.24
C GLY A 55 0.70 -5.06 -2.90
N LEU A 56 -0.12 -6.09 -3.10
CA LEU A 56 0.29 -7.33 -3.74
C LEU A 56 0.78 -7.12 -5.18
N GLN A 57 0.08 -6.28 -5.95
CA GLN A 57 0.48 -5.93 -7.32
C GLN A 57 1.84 -5.23 -7.33
N LYS A 58 2.05 -4.25 -6.43
CA LYS A 58 3.30 -3.51 -6.35
C LYS A 58 4.47 -4.40 -5.91
N ALA A 59 4.27 -5.25 -4.91
CA ALA A 59 5.27 -6.23 -4.48
C ALA A 59 5.59 -7.24 -5.60
N SER A 60 4.57 -7.73 -6.30
CA SER A 60 4.75 -8.66 -7.42
C SER A 60 5.55 -8.03 -8.56
N ALA A 61 5.26 -6.77 -8.90
CA ALA A 61 6.02 -6.03 -9.91
C ALA A 61 7.50 -5.86 -9.52
N GLN A 62 7.78 -5.54 -8.25
CA GLN A 62 9.15 -5.46 -7.74
C GLN A 62 9.87 -6.81 -7.84
N CYS A 63 9.23 -7.90 -7.38
CA CYS A 63 9.77 -9.25 -7.46
C CYS A 63 10.00 -9.69 -8.91
N GLN A 64 9.10 -9.35 -9.83
CA GLN A 64 9.26 -9.63 -11.27
C GLN A 64 10.44 -8.88 -11.88
N GLY A 65 10.68 -7.63 -11.46
CA GLY A 65 11.88 -6.88 -11.84
C GLY A 65 13.19 -7.57 -11.41
N TRP A 66 13.15 -8.44 -10.41
CA TRP A 66 14.28 -9.25 -9.94
C TRP A 66 14.35 -10.66 -10.55
N GLY A 67 13.42 -11.01 -11.43
CA GLY A 67 13.35 -12.34 -12.03
C GLY A 67 12.62 -13.37 -11.18
N TYR A 68 11.70 -12.96 -10.30
CA TYR A 68 10.73 -13.86 -9.68
C TYR A 68 9.39 -13.82 -10.45
N ASN A 69 8.49 -14.77 -10.20
CA ASN A 69 7.20 -14.83 -10.88
C ASN A 69 6.16 -13.89 -10.26
N GLY A 70 6.26 -13.64 -8.96
CA GLY A 70 5.35 -12.76 -8.24
C GLY A 70 5.71 -12.68 -6.77
N ALA A 71 4.76 -12.25 -5.93
CA ALA A 71 4.94 -12.13 -4.49
C ALA A 71 3.74 -12.68 -3.72
N ILE A 72 3.95 -13.07 -2.46
CA ILE A 72 2.90 -13.40 -1.50
C ILE A 72 3.11 -12.64 -0.19
N PRO A 73 2.06 -12.32 0.59
CA PRO A 73 2.24 -11.71 1.91
C PRO A 73 3.11 -12.57 2.81
N SER A 74 4.01 -11.93 3.56
CA SER A 74 4.90 -12.56 4.52
C SER A 74 4.67 -11.97 5.90
N GLY A 75 4.20 -12.79 6.83
CA GLY A 75 3.90 -12.37 8.19
C GLY A 75 2.70 -11.42 8.31
N LYS A 76 2.62 -10.76 9.46
CA LYS A 76 1.60 -9.74 9.72
C LYS A 76 2.18 -8.34 9.48
N PRO A 77 1.40 -7.40 8.94
CA PRO A 77 1.81 -6.01 8.83
C PRO A 77 2.10 -5.42 10.21
N SER A 78 3.11 -4.56 10.29
CA SER A 78 3.41 -3.79 11.50
C SER A 78 2.96 -2.34 11.34
N GLN A 79 2.57 -1.72 12.44
CA GLN A 79 2.20 -0.31 12.49
C GLN A 79 3.05 0.38 13.55
N THR A 80 3.68 1.48 13.16
CA THR A 80 4.51 2.30 14.05
C THR A 80 4.00 3.74 14.05
N CYS A 81 4.11 4.42 15.20
CA CYS A 81 3.85 5.85 15.24
C CYS A 81 4.95 6.60 14.48
N SER A 82 4.55 7.49 13.58
CA SER A 82 5.46 8.34 12.80
C SER A 82 5.34 9.82 13.14
N ASN A 83 4.24 10.22 13.81
CA ASN A 83 4.03 11.58 14.26
C ASN A 83 3.24 11.60 15.56
N GLU A 84 3.77 12.29 16.57
CA GLU A 84 3.22 12.38 17.93
C GLU A 84 2.92 13.85 18.28
N THR A 85 1.89 14.08 19.08
CA THR A 85 1.64 15.38 19.70
C THR A 85 2.69 15.66 20.76
N GLN A 86 2.74 16.91 21.23
CA GLN A 86 3.62 17.29 22.34
C GLN A 86 3.31 16.55 23.65
N ASP A 87 2.06 16.06 23.80
CA ASP A 87 1.60 15.28 24.94
C ASP A 87 1.85 13.76 24.77
N GLY A 88 2.37 13.32 23.62
CA GLY A 88 2.71 11.93 23.32
C GLY A 88 1.61 11.13 22.61
N ASP A 89 0.53 11.77 22.16
CA ASP A 89 -0.52 11.08 21.41
C ASP A 89 -0.11 10.90 19.94
N CYS A 90 -0.23 9.68 19.43
CA CYS A 90 0.07 9.40 18.04
C CYS A 90 -0.99 9.96 17.09
N ILE A 91 -0.58 10.80 16.15
CA ILE A 91 -1.45 11.44 15.14
C ILE A 91 -1.12 11.03 13.70
N GLY A 92 -0.06 10.24 13.52
CA GLY A 92 0.37 9.69 12.24
C GLY A 92 1.01 8.33 12.40
N TRP A 93 0.74 7.42 11.46
CA TRP A 93 1.22 6.05 11.48
C TRP A 93 1.86 5.67 10.16
N THR A 94 2.88 4.82 10.25
CA THR A 94 3.44 4.10 9.10
C THR A 94 3.10 2.62 9.25
N VAL A 95 2.49 2.04 8.23
CA VAL A 95 2.20 0.60 8.16
C VAL A 95 3.20 -0.04 7.21
N ASN A 96 3.89 -1.06 7.68
CA ASN A 96 4.81 -1.86 6.88
C ASN A 96 4.22 -3.25 6.64
N ALA A 97 4.26 -3.71 5.39
CA ALA A 97 3.84 -5.05 4.99
C ALA A 97 4.95 -5.72 4.19
N THR A 98 5.42 -6.86 4.68
CA THR A 98 6.45 -7.65 4.00
C THR A 98 5.82 -8.67 3.07
N PHE A 99 6.46 -8.90 1.93
CA PHE A 99 6.08 -9.86 0.92
C PHE A 99 7.28 -10.74 0.57
N GLN A 100 7.03 -12.02 0.36
CA GLN A 100 8.01 -12.98 -0.14
C GLN A 100 7.82 -13.15 -1.65
N CYS A 101 8.89 -12.92 -2.41
CA CYS A 101 8.94 -13.25 -3.82
C CYS A 101 8.82 -14.76 -4.03
N THR A 102 8.07 -15.16 -5.05
CA THR A 102 7.77 -16.57 -5.34
C THR A 102 8.21 -16.94 -6.74
N GLY A 103 8.61 -18.21 -6.90
CA GLY A 103 9.02 -18.81 -8.18
C GLY A 103 10.18 -18.05 -8.81
N GLN A 104 11.42 -18.49 -8.64
CA GLN A 104 12.50 -17.94 -9.45
C GLN A 104 12.18 -18.23 -10.93
N ALA A 105 12.15 -17.20 -11.76
CA ALA A 105 11.93 -17.32 -13.19
C ALA A 105 13.14 -18.07 -13.78
N ALA A 106 13.03 -19.40 -13.85
CA ALA A 106 13.91 -20.31 -14.57
C ALA A 106 15.40 -19.89 -14.66
N GLN A 107 16.06 -19.72 -13.52
CA GLN A 107 17.54 -19.67 -13.41
C GLN A 107 18.07 -20.85 -12.57
N SER A 108 17.29 -21.92 -12.44
CA SER A 108 17.68 -23.15 -11.74
C SER A 108 18.51 -24.11 -12.60
N ASN A 109 19.00 -23.69 -13.78
CA ASN A 109 19.78 -24.54 -14.69
C ASN A 109 21.26 -24.12 -14.88
N VAL A 110 21.78 -23.16 -14.10
CA VAL A 110 23.18 -22.69 -14.25
C VAL A 110 24.06 -22.99 -13.02
N ARG A 111 23.49 -23.47 -11.90
CA ARG A 111 24.24 -23.75 -10.66
C ARG A 111 24.46 -25.24 -10.36
N ARG A 112 24.56 -26.08 -11.40
CA ARG A 112 25.03 -27.48 -11.34
C ARG A 112 25.86 -27.89 -12.57
N GLN A 113 26.90 -27.13 -12.92
CA GLN A 113 28.01 -27.63 -13.74
C GLN A 113 29.31 -27.07 -13.18
#